data_AF-A0A2D7CPD7-F1
#
_entry.id   AF-A0A2D7CPD7-F1
#
_cell.length_a   1.000
_cell.length_b   1.000
_cell.length_c   1.000
_cell.angle_alpha   90.00
_cell.angle_beta   90.00
_cell.angle_gamma   90.00
#
_symmetry.space_group_name_H-M   'P 1'
#
loop_
_entity.id
_entity.type
_entity.pdbx_description
1 polymer ?
#
loop_
_entity_poly.entity_id
_entity_poly.type
_entity_poly.pdbx_seq_one_letter_code
_entity_poly.pdbx_strand_id
1 'polypeptide(L)'
;MSYLLTLREALPKETWNRANKFKEFNIQTGADWEDLHIKDEKISILTTKGIFEADFLIFGRGFLIDLRQSKELSPHAHLIALWSDKLKRIRKEDAESNLLSYSYLGDGFQFLERLPGSAPWLKNVHLFSFGATMSFGPSGSSINAMKFAVPRLVHAITRDLFLEDIDHHFESMVYYKLPEFSLPGEETELAPATTDFYGKKVGT
;
A
#
# COMPACT_ATOMS: atom_id res chain seq x y z
N MET A 1 -1.00 7.86 -15.61
CA MET A 1 -1.74 7.40 -14.42
C MET A 1 -3.16 7.94 -14.37
N SER A 2 -3.42 9.24 -14.63
CA SER A 2 -4.78 9.83 -14.63
C SER A 2 -5.83 8.95 -15.34
N TYR A 3 -5.56 8.58 -16.59
CA TYR A 3 -6.42 7.66 -17.36
C TYR A 3 -6.61 6.27 -16.73
N LEU A 4 -5.57 5.68 -16.14
CA LEU A 4 -5.70 4.36 -15.50
C LEU A 4 -6.64 4.42 -14.30
N LEU A 5 -6.66 5.53 -13.56
CA LEU A 5 -7.59 5.74 -12.45
C LEU A 5 -9.01 6.08 -12.90
N THR A 6 -9.25 6.38 -14.18
CA THR A 6 -10.62 6.50 -14.72
C THR A 6 -11.18 5.16 -15.20
N LEU A 7 -10.33 4.15 -15.42
CA LEU A 7 -10.79 2.80 -15.69
C LEU A 7 -11.58 2.27 -14.49
N ARG A 8 -12.75 1.70 -14.77
CA ARG A 8 -13.64 1.09 -13.79
C ARG A 8 -13.81 -0.37 -14.18
N GLU A 9 -13.62 -1.27 -13.23
CA GLU A 9 -14.03 -2.64 -13.43
C GLU A 9 -15.57 -2.69 -13.46
N ALA A 10 -16.12 -3.38 -14.44
CA ALA A 10 -17.55 -3.60 -14.49
C ALA A 10 -17.98 -4.47 -13.29
N LEU A 11 -19.24 -4.34 -12.90
CA LEU A 11 -19.84 -5.28 -11.95
C LEU A 11 -19.66 -6.71 -12.47
N PRO A 12 -19.31 -7.69 -11.61
CA PRO A 12 -19.33 -9.09 -12.01
C PRO A 12 -20.68 -9.43 -12.61
N LYS A 13 -20.69 -10.16 -13.73
CA LYS A 13 -21.91 -10.53 -14.45
C LYS A 13 -22.97 -11.13 -13.53
N GLU A 14 -22.53 -11.91 -12.55
CA GLU A 14 -23.42 -12.58 -11.60
C GLU A 14 -24.01 -11.60 -10.58
N THR A 15 -23.29 -10.54 -10.21
CA THR A 15 -23.84 -9.44 -9.40
C THR A 15 -24.88 -8.67 -10.20
N TRP A 16 -24.60 -8.34 -11.46
CA TRP A 16 -25.57 -7.71 -12.35
C TRP A 16 -26.84 -8.55 -12.50
N ASN A 17 -26.70 -9.84 -12.82
CA ASN A 17 -27.81 -10.77 -13.00
C ASN A 17 -28.67 -10.91 -11.74
N ARG A 18 -28.08 -10.86 -10.54
CA ARG A 18 -28.84 -10.91 -9.28
C ARG A 18 -29.63 -9.62 -9.04
N ALA A 19 -28.99 -8.46 -9.21
CA ALA A 19 -29.65 -7.17 -9.01
C ALA A 19 -30.77 -6.91 -10.02
N ASN A 20 -30.54 -7.28 -11.28
CA ASN A 20 -31.47 -7.05 -12.38
C ASN A 20 -32.71 -7.97 -12.38
N LYS A 21 -32.86 -8.85 -11.37
CA LYS A 21 -34.11 -9.60 -11.14
C LYS A 21 -35.20 -8.75 -10.51
N PHE A 22 -34.83 -7.65 -9.84
CA PHE A 22 -35.77 -6.76 -9.16
C PHE A 22 -36.21 -5.65 -10.11
N LYS A 23 -37.52 -5.48 -10.30
CA LYS A 23 -38.08 -4.43 -11.17
C LYS A 23 -37.84 -3.02 -10.63
N GLU A 24 -37.60 -2.91 -9.32
CA GLU A 24 -37.32 -1.68 -8.60
C GLU A 24 -35.84 -1.24 -8.74
N PHE A 25 -34.96 -2.16 -9.16
CA PHE A 25 -33.55 -1.84 -9.36
C PHE A 25 -33.34 -1.14 -10.71
N ASN A 26 -32.84 0.09 -10.65
CA ASN A 26 -32.58 0.92 -11.82
C ASN A 26 -31.15 1.46 -11.79
N ILE A 27 -30.42 1.36 -12.90
CA ILE A 27 -29.11 2.00 -13.06
C ILE A 27 -29.23 3.20 -13.98
N GLN A 28 -28.84 4.37 -13.47
CA GLN A 28 -28.75 5.60 -14.23
C GLN A 28 -27.29 5.90 -14.55
N THR A 29 -26.88 5.69 -15.80
CA THR A 29 -25.54 6.07 -16.30
C THR A 29 -25.57 7.47 -16.92
N GLY A 30 -24.47 8.21 -16.86
CA GLY A 30 -24.39 9.57 -17.43
C GLY A 30 -25.40 10.56 -16.85
N ALA A 31 -25.79 10.35 -15.59
CA ALA A 31 -26.61 11.27 -14.79
C ALA A 31 -25.68 11.93 -13.77
N ASP A 32 -24.80 12.82 -14.23
CA ASP A 32 -23.85 13.50 -13.35
C ASP A 32 -24.61 14.38 -12.36
N TRP A 33 -24.22 14.33 -11.09
CA TRP A 33 -24.88 15.09 -10.03
C TRP A 33 -24.39 16.53 -10.06
N GLU A 34 -25.32 17.46 -10.19
CA GLU A 34 -25.04 18.90 -10.23
C GLU A 34 -25.31 19.54 -8.87
N ASP A 35 -26.37 19.10 -8.18
CA ASP A 35 -26.76 19.67 -6.90
C ASP A 35 -27.60 18.70 -6.04
N LEU A 36 -27.69 18.97 -4.75
CA LEU A 36 -28.43 18.18 -3.79
C LEU A 36 -29.18 19.05 -2.77
N HIS A 37 -30.50 18.87 -2.70
CA HIS A 37 -31.35 19.60 -1.76
C HIS A 37 -32.26 18.66 -0.98
N ILE A 38 -32.52 18.97 0.28
CA ILE A 38 -33.59 18.33 1.04
C ILE A 38 -34.86 19.17 0.87
N LYS A 39 -35.93 18.54 0.39
CA LYS A 39 -37.24 19.17 0.20
C LYS A 39 -38.33 18.17 0.59
N ASP A 40 -39.29 18.62 1.41
CA ASP A 40 -40.44 17.81 1.83
C ASP A 40 -40.02 16.43 2.39
N GLU A 41 -39.00 16.43 3.26
CA GLU A 41 -38.39 15.24 3.88
C GLU A 41 -37.72 14.24 2.89
N LYS A 42 -37.64 14.59 1.62
CA LYS A 42 -36.94 13.82 0.59
C LYS A 42 -35.68 14.50 0.12
N ILE A 43 -34.81 13.70 -0.48
CA ILE A 43 -33.57 14.14 -1.08
C ILE A 43 -33.80 14.32 -2.58
N SER A 44 -33.78 15.57 -3.03
CA SER A 44 -33.88 15.96 -4.43
C SER A 44 -32.47 16.09 -5.02
N ILE A 45 -32.15 15.21 -5.97
CA ILE A 45 -30.86 15.10 -6.63
C ILE A 45 -31.01 15.71 -8.03
N LEU A 46 -30.41 16.88 -8.24
CA LEU A 46 -30.33 17.47 -9.57
C LEU A 46 -29.22 16.78 -10.36
N THR A 47 -29.56 16.27 -11.55
CA THR A 47 -28.60 15.65 -12.45
C THR A 47 -28.75 16.22 -13.86
N THR A 48 -27.76 15.94 -14.71
CA THR A 48 -27.80 16.25 -16.15
C THR A 48 -28.97 15.60 -16.90
N LYS A 49 -29.66 14.63 -16.29
CA LYS A 49 -30.84 13.95 -16.85
C LYS A 49 -32.16 14.36 -16.18
N GLY A 50 -32.14 15.35 -15.31
CA GLY A 50 -33.28 15.81 -14.54
C GLY A 50 -33.18 15.49 -13.05
N ILE A 51 -34.30 15.63 -12.35
CA ILE A 51 -34.35 15.49 -10.90
C ILE A 51 -34.73 14.06 -10.52
N PHE A 52 -33.97 13.46 -9.61
CA PHE A 52 -34.31 12.20 -8.95
C PHE A 52 -34.64 12.46 -7.48
N GLU A 53 -35.66 11.80 -6.95
CA GLU A 53 -35.99 11.83 -5.51
C GLU A 53 -35.59 10.53 -4.84
N ALA A 54 -35.07 10.61 -3.62
CA ALA A 54 -34.76 9.46 -2.79
C ALA A 54 -35.00 9.77 -1.30
N ASP A 55 -35.32 8.74 -0.52
CA ASP A 55 -35.44 8.86 0.94
C ASP A 55 -34.05 8.77 1.62
N PHE A 56 -33.11 8.03 1.01
CA PHE A 56 -31.76 7.82 1.52
C PHE A 56 -30.71 7.88 0.42
N LEU A 57 -29.50 8.30 0.78
CA LEU A 57 -28.33 8.27 -0.08
C LEU A 57 -27.22 7.39 0.46
N ILE A 58 -26.57 6.66 -0.44
CA ILE A 58 -25.36 5.90 -0.17
C ILE A 58 -24.28 6.38 -1.14
N PHE A 59 -23.22 7.01 -0.61
CA PHE A 59 -22.14 7.55 -1.42
C PHE A 59 -21.06 6.52 -1.71
N GLY A 60 -21.11 5.92 -2.91
CA GLY A 60 -20.07 5.03 -3.43
C GLY A 60 -18.94 5.74 -4.18
N ARG A 61 -18.42 6.87 -3.68
CA ARG A 61 -17.47 7.75 -4.42
C ARG A 61 -15.98 7.39 -4.27
N GLY A 62 -15.66 6.28 -3.61
CA GLY A 62 -14.29 5.87 -3.34
C GLY A 62 -13.61 6.73 -2.26
N PHE A 63 -12.30 6.92 -2.36
CA PHE A 63 -11.48 7.55 -1.33
C PHE A 63 -10.59 8.66 -1.90
N LEU A 64 -10.26 9.64 -1.06
CA LEU A 64 -9.23 10.63 -1.33
C LEU A 64 -7.88 10.15 -0.80
N ILE A 65 -6.81 10.39 -1.55
CA ILE A 65 -5.44 10.16 -1.07
C ILE A 65 -4.88 11.47 -0.52
N ASP A 66 -4.94 11.62 0.80
CA ASP A 66 -4.41 12.77 1.53
C ASP A 66 -3.95 12.35 2.92
N LEU A 67 -2.64 12.44 3.17
CA LEU A 67 -2.03 12.09 4.46
C LEU A 67 -2.53 12.96 5.61
N ARG A 68 -2.98 14.19 5.33
CA ARG A 68 -3.47 15.14 6.34
C ARG A 68 -4.80 14.71 6.95
N GLN A 69 -5.53 13.82 6.26
CA GLN A 69 -6.80 13.27 6.72
C GLN A 69 -6.62 11.97 7.53
N SER A 70 -5.42 11.38 7.54
CA SER A 70 -5.09 10.27 8.44
C SER A 70 -4.65 10.83 9.78
N LYS A 71 -5.32 10.44 10.87
CA LYS A 71 -5.03 10.94 12.22
C LYS A 71 -3.57 10.70 12.63
N GLU A 72 -3.04 9.54 12.28
CA GLU A 72 -1.69 9.08 12.63
C GLU A 72 -0.61 9.80 11.81
N LEU A 73 -0.90 10.09 10.53
CA LEU A 73 0.07 10.67 9.60
C LEU A 73 -0.04 12.19 9.48
N SER A 74 -1.18 12.79 9.81
CA SER A 74 -1.43 14.22 9.69
C SER A 74 -0.37 15.09 10.37
N PRO A 75 0.07 14.80 11.61
CA PRO A 75 1.15 15.57 12.26
C PRO A 75 2.48 15.53 11.50
N HIS A 76 2.70 14.50 10.69
CA HIS A 76 3.95 14.23 9.98
C HIS A 76 3.85 14.41 8.46
N ALA A 77 2.66 14.74 7.93
CA ALA A 77 2.41 14.80 6.48
C ALA A 77 3.35 15.77 5.76
N HIS A 78 3.75 16.86 6.43
CA HIS A 78 4.69 17.85 5.92
C HIS A 78 6.16 17.38 5.86
N LEU A 79 6.48 16.23 6.46
CA LEU A 79 7.81 15.61 6.43
C LEU A 79 7.92 14.58 5.31
N ILE A 80 6.79 14.09 4.79
CA ILE A 80 6.72 13.02 3.80
C ILE A 80 6.74 13.63 2.39
N ALA A 81 7.60 13.10 1.52
CA ALA A 81 7.66 13.50 0.12
C ALA A 81 6.39 13.08 -0.62
N LEU A 82 5.82 14.00 -1.39
CA LEU A 82 4.73 13.75 -2.31
C LEU A 82 5.23 13.78 -3.77
N TRP A 83 4.42 13.26 -4.68
CA TRP A 83 4.71 13.37 -6.12
C TRP A 83 4.77 14.83 -6.58
N SER A 84 4.00 15.75 -5.96
CA SER A 84 4.12 17.20 -6.17
C SER A 84 5.53 17.74 -5.92
N ASP A 85 6.27 17.17 -4.97
CA ASP A 85 7.61 17.66 -4.60
C ASP A 85 8.69 17.21 -5.58
N LYS A 86 8.45 16.12 -6.32
CA LYS A 86 9.44 15.53 -7.25
C LYS A 86 9.19 15.91 -8.72
N LEU A 87 7.95 16.23 -9.09
CA LEU A 87 7.59 16.63 -10.45
C LEU A 87 7.83 18.13 -10.67
N LYS A 88 8.96 18.47 -11.31
CA LYS A 88 9.31 19.86 -11.66
C LYS A 88 8.47 20.47 -12.78
N ARG A 89 7.84 19.65 -13.64
CA ARG A 89 6.97 20.11 -14.73
C ARG A 89 5.74 19.21 -14.81
N ILE A 90 4.58 19.80 -14.60
CA ILE A 90 3.29 19.11 -14.64
C ILE A 90 2.49 19.70 -15.81
N ARG A 91 1.89 18.83 -16.63
CA ARG A 91 0.93 19.29 -17.65
C ARG A 91 -0.28 19.88 -16.93
N LYS A 92 -0.84 20.97 -17.45
CA LYS A 92 -1.96 21.67 -16.79
C LYS A 92 -3.11 20.74 -16.40
N GLU A 93 -3.42 19.76 -17.24
CA GLU A 93 -4.45 18.74 -17.03
C GLU A 93 -4.16 17.79 -15.85
N ASP A 94 -2.88 17.49 -15.60
CA ASP A 94 -2.44 16.63 -14.49
C ASP A 94 -2.32 17.42 -13.18
N ALA A 95 -2.20 18.75 -13.24
CA ALA A 95 -2.10 19.63 -12.07
C ALA A 95 -3.42 19.75 -11.30
N GLU A 96 -4.55 19.62 -12.01
CA GLU A 96 -5.92 19.59 -11.44
C GLU A 96 -6.28 18.21 -10.86
N SER A 97 -5.41 17.21 -11.00
CA SER A 97 -5.66 15.85 -10.53
C SER A 97 -5.14 15.64 -9.10
N ASN A 98 -5.87 14.86 -8.29
CA ASN A 98 -5.42 14.39 -6.98
C ASN A 98 -4.20 13.44 -7.04
N LEU A 99 -3.56 13.27 -8.21
CA LEU A 99 -2.38 12.40 -8.35
C LEU A 99 -1.16 12.96 -7.62
N LEU A 100 -1.09 14.29 -7.48
CA LEU A 100 0.06 14.96 -6.88
C LEU A 100 0.10 14.83 -5.36
N SER A 101 -1.04 14.50 -4.72
CA SER A 101 -1.13 14.27 -3.28
C SER A 101 -0.70 12.85 -2.86
N TYR A 102 -0.39 11.97 -3.80
CA TYR A 102 0.17 10.66 -3.50
C TYR A 102 1.60 10.80 -2.95
N SER A 103 1.92 9.96 -1.97
CA SER A 103 3.26 9.88 -1.42
C SER A 103 4.25 9.36 -2.47
N TYR A 104 5.44 9.96 -2.49
CA TYR A 104 6.56 9.49 -3.28
C TYR A 104 7.35 8.47 -2.44
N LEU A 105 7.19 7.19 -2.76
CA LEU A 105 7.69 6.08 -1.95
C LEU A 105 9.04 5.54 -2.44
N GLY A 106 9.82 5.01 -1.50
CA GLY A 106 11.02 4.22 -1.77
C GLY A 106 10.69 2.79 -2.18
N ASP A 107 11.70 2.05 -2.66
CA ASP A 107 11.52 0.73 -3.27
C ASP A 107 10.89 -0.33 -2.37
N GLY A 108 10.94 -0.15 -1.06
CA GLY A 108 10.31 -1.01 -0.07
C GLY A 108 8.92 -0.54 0.37
N PHE A 109 8.29 0.40 -0.32
CA PHE A 109 7.07 1.11 0.11
C PHE A 109 7.26 2.07 1.29
N GLN A 110 8.50 2.33 1.73
CA GLN A 110 8.77 3.28 2.81
C GLN A 110 8.49 4.72 2.39
N PHE A 111 8.06 5.53 3.35
CA PHE A 111 8.01 6.98 3.16
C PHE A 111 9.42 7.53 2.95
N LEU A 112 9.53 8.51 2.06
CA LEU A 112 10.75 9.28 1.85
C LEU A 112 10.58 10.67 2.44
N GLU A 113 11.68 11.22 2.93
CA GLU A 113 11.71 12.57 3.47
C GLU A 113 11.48 13.60 2.35
N ARG A 114 10.62 14.58 2.62
CA ARG A 114 10.43 15.73 1.73
C ARG A 114 11.72 16.55 1.65
N LEU A 115 12.32 16.81 2.81
CA LEU A 115 13.64 17.42 2.96
C LEU A 115 14.60 16.38 3.57
N PRO A 116 15.71 15.99 2.90
CA PRO A 116 16.64 15.01 3.43
C PRO A 116 17.17 15.39 4.83
N GLY A 117 17.17 14.43 5.76
CA GLY A 117 17.64 14.61 7.14
C GLY A 117 16.62 15.24 8.11
N SER A 118 15.42 15.62 7.66
CA SER A 118 14.38 16.21 8.52
C SER A 118 13.59 15.18 9.35
N ALA A 119 13.49 13.95 8.86
CA ALA A 119 12.78 12.85 9.51
C ALA A 119 13.35 11.47 9.09
N PRO A 120 14.61 11.13 9.45
CA PRO A 120 15.26 9.88 9.02
C PRO A 120 14.48 8.61 9.40
N TRP A 121 13.67 8.67 10.45
CA TRP A 121 12.82 7.57 10.92
C TRP A 121 11.71 7.17 9.92
N LEU A 122 11.36 8.04 8.97
CA LEU A 122 10.34 7.73 7.94
C LEU A 122 10.73 6.53 7.08
N LYS A 123 12.03 6.23 6.95
CA LYS A 123 12.51 5.05 6.23
C LYS A 123 11.97 3.73 6.80
N ASN A 124 11.51 3.74 8.06
CA ASN A 124 10.96 2.57 8.78
C ASN A 124 9.43 2.47 8.70
N VAL A 125 8.76 3.40 8.02
CA VAL A 125 7.29 3.43 7.91
C VAL A 125 6.89 3.12 6.47
N HIS A 126 6.23 1.99 6.27
CA HIS A 126 5.89 1.46 4.95
C HIS A 126 4.40 1.63 4.61
N LEU A 127 4.11 2.34 3.52
CA LEU A 127 2.74 2.55 3.01
C LEU A 127 2.35 1.43 2.04
N PHE A 128 1.71 0.39 2.57
CA PHE A 128 1.16 -0.70 1.77
C PHE A 128 -0.38 -0.57 1.65
N SER A 129 -0.82 0.43 0.87
CA SER A 129 -2.25 0.74 0.66
C SER A 129 -2.49 1.28 -0.76
N PHE A 130 -3.72 1.73 -1.07
CA PHE A 130 -4.04 2.39 -2.35
C PHE A 130 -3.22 3.67 -2.57
N GLY A 131 -2.74 4.31 -1.49
CA GLY A 131 -1.85 5.47 -1.56
C GLY A 131 -0.48 5.18 -2.19
N ALA A 132 -0.12 3.90 -2.39
CA ALA A 132 1.09 3.51 -3.12
C ALA A 132 0.91 3.51 -4.65
N THR A 133 -0.31 3.75 -5.16
CA THR A 133 -0.66 3.51 -6.57
C THR A 133 0.18 4.30 -7.56
N MET A 134 0.52 5.54 -7.24
CA MET A 134 1.35 6.36 -8.13
C MET A 134 2.79 5.82 -8.26
N SER A 135 3.35 5.22 -7.21
CA SER A 135 4.71 4.67 -7.23
C SER A 135 4.77 3.25 -7.80
N PHE A 136 3.77 2.40 -7.51
CA PHE A 136 3.86 0.96 -7.77
C PHE A 136 2.62 0.36 -8.44
N GLY A 137 1.73 1.18 -9.01
CA GLY A 137 0.42 0.70 -9.45
C GLY A 137 -0.41 0.16 -8.28
N PRO A 138 -1.52 -0.56 -8.52
CA PRO A 138 -2.44 -1.01 -7.47
C PRO A 138 -1.86 -2.11 -6.54
N SER A 139 -0.54 -2.24 -6.45
CA SER A 139 0.19 -3.28 -5.74
C SER A 139 -0.01 -3.27 -4.22
N GLY A 140 -0.20 -2.08 -3.63
CA GLY A 140 -0.49 -1.93 -2.19
C GLY A 140 -1.96 -2.15 -1.81
N SER A 141 -2.86 -2.39 -2.78
CA SER A 141 -4.31 -2.44 -2.53
C SER A 141 -5.06 -3.53 -3.29
N SER A 142 -4.37 -4.31 -4.12
CA SER A 142 -4.96 -5.38 -4.93
C SER A 142 -4.52 -6.74 -4.39
N ILE A 143 -5.49 -7.60 -4.11
CA ILE A 143 -5.24 -8.98 -3.66
C ILE A 143 -4.41 -9.75 -4.69
N ASN A 144 -4.68 -9.54 -5.99
CA ASN A 144 -3.94 -10.19 -7.08
C ASN A 144 -2.45 -9.81 -7.09
N ALA A 145 -2.12 -8.61 -6.63
CA ALA A 145 -0.74 -8.12 -6.60
C ALA A 145 0.03 -8.58 -5.36
N MET A 146 -0.64 -9.08 -4.31
CA MET A 146 0.00 -9.47 -3.05
C MET A 146 1.09 -10.51 -3.25
N LYS A 147 0.90 -11.47 -4.17
CA LYS A 147 1.91 -12.48 -4.53
C LYS A 147 3.27 -11.88 -4.90
N PHE A 148 3.28 -10.67 -5.47
CA PHE A 148 4.50 -9.99 -5.91
C PHE A 148 4.92 -8.86 -4.96
N ALA A 149 3.94 -8.11 -4.45
CA ALA A 149 4.18 -6.92 -3.66
C ALA A 149 4.61 -7.22 -2.22
N VAL A 150 4.07 -8.28 -1.61
CA VAL A 150 4.43 -8.67 -0.23
C VAL A 150 5.88 -9.18 -0.14
N PRO A 151 6.36 -10.10 -1.01
CA PRO A 151 7.78 -10.50 -0.97
C PRO A 151 8.75 -9.33 -1.12
N ARG A 152 8.40 -8.34 -1.95
CA ARG A 152 9.19 -7.11 -2.11
C ARG A 152 9.25 -6.29 -0.81
N LEU A 153 8.11 -6.09 -0.15
CA LEU A 153 8.04 -5.38 1.13
C LEU A 153 8.85 -6.11 2.22
N VAL A 154 8.65 -7.42 2.36
CA VAL A 154 9.37 -8.25 3.35
C VAL A 154 10.87 -8.22 3.09
N HIS A 155 11.29 -8.34 1.83
CA HIS A 155 12.70 -8.26 1.48
C HIS A 155 13.33 -6.91 1.86
N ALA A 156 12.62 -5.80 1.61
CA ALA A 156 13.11 -4.48 2.00
C ALA A 156 13.26 -4.34 3.53
N ILE A 157 12.23 -4.74 4.28
CA ILE A 157 12.26 -4.66 5.76
C ILE A 157 13.37 -5.55 6.33
N THR A 158 13.47 -6.81 5.88
CA THR A 158 14.49 -7.74 6.38
C THR A 158 15.90 -7.32 6.03
N ARG A 159 16.12 -6.79 4.82
CA ARG A 159 17.40 -6.20 4.42
C ARG A 159 17.75 -5.01 5.32
N ASP A 160 16.80 -4.11 5.56
CA ASP A 160 17.06 -2.88 6.31
C ASP A 160 17.37 -3.19 7.78
N LEU A 161 16.67 -4.15 8.40
CA LEU A 161 17.00 -4.65 9.74
C LEU A 161 18.37 -5.33 9.79
N PHE A 162 18.70 -6.19 8.82
CA PHE A 162 20.01 -6.84 8.77
C PHE A 162 21.16 -5.84 8.61
N LEU A 163 20.95 -4.78 7.84
CA LEU A 163 21.94 -3.71 7.66
C LEU A 163 22.07 -2.84 8.91
N GLU A 164 21.00 -2.63 9.67
CA GLU A 164 21.06 -1.92 10.95
C GLU A 164 21.88 -2.72 11.99
N ASP A 165 21.80 -4.05 11.96
CA ASP A 165 22.50 -4.95 12.88
C ASP A 165 23.80 -5.55 12.28
N ILE A 166 24.34 -4.96 11.21
CA ILE A 166 25.45 -5.56 10.44
C ILE A 166 26.70 -5.79 11.29
N ASP A 167 27.01 -4.87 12.19
CA ASP A 167 28.18 -4.97 13.08
C ASP A 167 28.00 -6.12 14.07
N HIS A 168 26.79 -6.29 14.63
CA HIS A 168 26.47 -7.40 15.52
C HIS A 168 26.58 -8.75 14.81
N HIS A 169 26.06 -8.85 13.58
CA HIS A 169 26.19 -10.06 12.77
C HIS A 169 27.65 -10.35 12.41
N PHE A 170 28.43 -9.33 12.08
CA PHE A 170 29.86 -9.47 11.78
C PHE A 170 30.64 -9.93 13.01
N GLU A 171 30.40 -9.34 14.18
CA GLU A 171 30.99 -9.78 15.44
C GLU A 171 30.62 -11.24 15.74
N SER A 172 29.34 -11.61 15.65
CA SER A 172 28.89 -12.99 15.85
C SER A 172 29.61 -13.97 14.92
N MET A 173 29.84 -13.59 13.65
CA MET A 173 30.57 -14.41 12.69
C MET A 173 32.05 -14.56 13.08
N VAL A 174 32.71 -13.48 13.50
CA VAL A 174 34.13 -13.50 13.92
C VAL A 174 34.34 -14.29 15.22
N TYR A 175 33.39 -14.21 16.16
CA TYR A 175 33.44 -14.93 17.43
C TYR A 175 33.05 -16.41 17.31
N TYR A 176 32.42 -16.82 16.22
CA TYR A 176 32.03 -18.21 16.00
C TYR A 176 33.27 -19.12 15.89
N LYS A 177 33.51 -19.94 16.93
CA LYS A 177 34.67 -20.84 17.05
C LYS A 177 34.30 -22.28 17.38
N LEU A 178 33.03 -22.64 17.24
CA LEU A 178 32.60 -23.99 17.59
C LEU A 178 33.19 -25.00 16.58
N PRO A 179 33.92 -26.03 17.05
CA PRO A 179 34.47 -27.07 16.19
C PRO A 179 33.36 -27.93 15.56
N GLU A 180 33.60 -28.43 14.35
CA GLU A 180 32.65 -29.30 13.64
C GLU A 180 32.60 -30.71 14.24
N PHE A 181 33.72 -31.18 14.80
CA PHE A 181 33.87 -32.51 15.39
C PHE A 181 34.80 -32.48 16.60
N SER A 182 34.55 -33.38 17.56
CA SER A 182 35.43 -33.62 18.70
C SER A 182 36.49 -34.66 18.36
N LEU A 183 37.72 -34.48 18.83
CA LEU A 183 38.74 -35.53 18.75
C LEU A 183 38.50 -36.62 19.80
N PRO A 184 39.03 -37.85 19.63
CA PRO A 184 38.85 -38.92 20.60
C PRO A 184 39.29 -38.51 22.01
N GLY A 185 38.36 -38.50 22.96
CA GLY A 185 38.60 -38.17 24.36
C GLY A 185 38.42 -36.69 24.74
N GLU A 186 38.00 -35.83 23.83
CA GLU A 186 37.65 -34.43 24.14
C GLU A 186 36.13 -34.25 24.31
N GLU A 187 35.73 -33.56 25.38
CA GLU A 187 34.35 -33.05 25.54
C GLU A 187 34.33 -31.56 25.21
N THR A 188 33.84 -31.22 24.03
CA THR A 188 33.71 -29.82 23.56
C THR A 188 32.33 -29.57 22.98
N GLU A 189 31.81 -28.36 23.16
CA GLU A 189 30.59 -27.92 22.48
C GLU A 189 30.85 -27.83 20.97
N LEU A 190 30.08 -28.57 20.18
CA LEU A 190 30.22 -28.61 18.73
C LEU A 190 29.33 -27.57 18.06
N ALA A 191 29.70 -27.22 16.83
CA ALA A 191 28.86 -26.46 15.93
C ALA A 191 27.47 -27.10 15.87
N PRO A 192 26.36 -26.32 15.90
CA PRO A 192 25.02 -26.86 15.70
C PRO A 192 24.86 -27.34 14.25
N ALA A 193 25.33 -28.56 13.97
CA ALA A 193 25.08 -29.27 12.72
C ALA A 193 23.61 -29.69 12.71
N THR A 194 22.71 -28.82 12.25
CA THR A 194 21.28 -29.12 12.34
C THR A 194 20.89 -30.33 11.51
N THR A 195 21.59 -30.61 10.40
CA THR A 195 21.51 -31.84 9.60
C THR A 195 22.63 -31.87 8.57
N ASP A 196 23.01 -33.05 8.06
CA ASP A 196 23.82 -33.16 6.85
C ASP A 196 23.07 -32.60 5.61
N PHE A 197 23.75 -32.57 4.45
CA PHE A 197 23.17 -32.14 3.17
C PHE A 197 21.86 -32.87 2.79
N TYR A 198 21.57 -34.02 3.40
CA TYR A 198 20.39 -34.87 3.16
C TYR A 198 19.33 -34.78 4.26
N GLY A 199 19.49 -33.88 5.24
CA GLY A 199 18.51 -33.74 6.32
C GLY A 199 18.64 -34.80 7.42
N LYS A 200 19.76 -35.53 7.52
CA LYS A 200 20.01 -36.43 8.67
C LYS A 200 20.69 -35.67 9.79
N LYS A 201 20.18 -35.84 11.02
CA LYS A 201 20.90 -35.38 12.22
C LYS A 201 22.26 -36.07 12.29
N VAL A 202 23.31 -35.28 12.41
CA VAL A 202 24.66 -35.78 12.62
C VAL A 202 24.82 -35.99 14.14
N GLY A 203 25.15 -37.21 14.57
CA GLY A 203 25.41 -37.52 16.00
C GLY A 203 24.37 -38.35 16.76
N THR A 204 23.58 -39.21 16.09
CA THR A 204 22.87 -40.34 16.73
C THR A 204 23.27 -41.66 16.10
#